data_AF-A0A357CHA7-F1
#
_entry.id   AF-A0A357CHA7-F1
#
_cell.length_a   1.000
_cell.length_b   1.000
_cell.length_c   1.000
_cell.angle_alpha   90.00
_cell.angle_beta   90.00
_cell.angle_gamma   90.00
#
_symmetry.space_group_name_H-M   'P 1'
#
loop_
_entity.id
_entity.type
_entity.pdbx_description
1 polymer ?
#
loop_
_entity_poly.entity_id
_entity_poly.type
_entity_poly.pdbx_seq_one_letter_code
_entity_poly.pdbx_strand_id
1 'polypeptide(L)'
;MGDDAMARYTLRKGKRYRATISLGLFQGVASNEMVANKFREAGFTEVEVAGSGRMRLGTGLWPHDDASAEVPDEVTSVSEIEVRRSTLGRGGGA
;
A
#
# COMPACT_ATOMS: atom_id res chain seq x y z
N MET A 1 -17.96 -23.51 -7.21
CA MET A 1 -16.51 -23.51 -7.50
C MET A 1 -16.24 -22.21 -8.21
N GLY A 2 -15.55 -21.31 -7.54
CA GLY A 2 -15.29 -19.94 -7.96
C GLY A 2 -14.35 -19.36 -6.92
N ASP A 3 -13.11 -19.85 -6.93
CA ASP A 3 -11.98 -19.18 -6.31
C ASP A 3 -11.90 -17.81 -6.99
N ASP A 4 -12.52 -16.82 -6.34
CA ASP A 4 -12.17 -15.42 -6.49
C ASP A 4 -10.67 -15.38 -6.18
N ALA A 5 -9.85 -15.37 -7.24
CA ALA A 5 -8.41 -15.58 -7.15
C ALA A 5 -7.77 -14.34 -6.53
N MET A 6 -7.95 -14.16 -5.22
CA MET A 6 -7.33 -13.12 -4.43
C MET A 6 -5.82 -13.29 -4.57
N ALA A 7 -5.18 -12.31 -5.19
CA ALA A 7 -3.73 -12.31 -5.30
C ALA A 7 -3.16 -12.26 -3.87
N ARG A 8 -2.52 -13.34 -3.45
CA ARG A 8 -1.87 -13.40 -2.13
C ARG A 8 -0.51 -12.72 -2.23
N TYR A 9 -0.36 -11.61 -1.51
CA TYR A 9 0.91 -10.90 -1.41
C TYR A 9 1.58 -11.19 -0.07
N THR A 10 2.86 -11.53 -0.11
CA THR A 10 3.67 -11.69 1.10
C THR A 10 4.26 -10.35 1.51
N LEU A 11 3.74 -9.82 2.61
CA LEU A 11 4.28 -8.65 3.31
C LEU A 11 5.42 -9.11 4.21
N ARG A 12 6.51 -8.34 4.23
CA ARG A 12 7.69 -8.59 5.05
C ARG A 12 7.84 -7.51 6.10
N LYS A 13 8.34 -7.90 7.27
CA LYS A 13 8.58 -7.01 8.40
C LYS A 13 9.51 -5.86 8.05
N GLY A 14 9.10 -4.65 8.44
CA GLY A 14 9.88 -3.43 8.26
C GLY A 14 9.95 -2.95 6.80
N LYS A 15 9.15 -3.51 5.90
CA LYS A 15 9.06 -3.09 4.51
C LYS A 15 7.87 -2.18 4.29
N ARG A 16 8.05 -1.20 3.39
CA ARG A 16 6.95 -0.36 2.92
C ARG A 16 6.42 -0.90 1.61
N TYR A 17 5.11 -0.90 1.50
CA TYR A 17 4.39 -1.37 0.33
C TYR A 17 3.59 -0.24 -0.25
N ARG A 18 3.47 -0.23 -1.58
CA ARG A 18 2.65 0.69 -2.35
C ARG A 18 1.64 -0.13 -3.12
N ALA A 19 0.37 0.02 -2.77
CA ALA A 19 -0.75 -0.54 -3.50
C ALA A 19 -1.34 0.50 -4.44
N THR A 20 -1.61 0.09 -5.66
CA THR A 20 -2.30 0.87 -6.68
C THR A 20 -3.73 0.36 -6.78
N ILE A 21 -4.68 1.22 -6.46
CA ILE A 21 -6.10 0.90 -6.39
C ILE A 21 -6.78 1.63 -7.55
N SER A 22 -7.50 0.88 -8.38
CA SER A 22 -8.27 1.42 -9.49
C SER A 22 -9.76 1.35 -9.16
N LEU A 23 -10.42 2.50 -9.04
CA LEU A 23 -11.84 2.63 -8.66
C LEU A 23 -12.80 2.32 -9.82
N GLY A 24 -12.39 1.45 -10.75
CA GLY A 24 -13.21 1.07 -11.90
C GLY A 24 -14.39 0.15 -11.54
N LEU A 25 -14.26 -0.64 -10.46
CA LEU A 25 -15.24 -1.63 -10.00
C LEU A 25 -15.92 -1.28 -8.67
N PHE A 26 -15.26 -0.51 -7.80
CA PHE A 26 -15.92 0.13 -6.66
C PHE A 26 -16.89 1.19 -7.19
N GLN A 27 -18.18 0.84 -7.23
CA GLN A 27 -19.25 1.84 -7.19
C GLN A 27 -18.84 2.94 -6.20
N GLY A 28 -18.79 4.17 -6.70
CA GLY A 28 -17.88 5.21 -6.22
C GLY A 28 -17.83 5.43 -4.71
N VAL A 29 -16.72 6.02 -4.29
CA VAL A 29 -16.47 6.60 -2.94
C VAL A 29 -15.83 5.64 -1.92
N ALA A 30 -14.77 4.91 -2.28
CA ALA A 30 -13.73 4.63 -1.28
C ALA A 30 -12.89 5.90 -1.10
N SER A 31 -13.22 6.78 -0.16
CA SER A 31 -12.41 7.99 0.11
C SER A 31 -10.98 7.61 0.50
N ASN A 32 -10.02 8.53 0.34
CA ASN A 32 -8.62 8.30 0.74
C ASN A 32 -8.53 7.82 2.19
N GLU A 33 -9.41 8.34 3.05
CA GLU A 33 -9.56 7.93 4.45
C GLU A 33 -10.05 6.48 4.61
N MET A 34 -10.98 6.02 3.78
CA MET A 34 -11.47 4.64 3.84
C MET A 34 -10.37 3.65 3.44
N VAL A 35 -9.58 3.99 2.41
CA VAL A 35 -8.39 3.22 2.05
C VAL A 35 -7.40 3.23 3.20
N ALA A 36 -7.08 4.39 3.75
CA ALA A 36 -6.15 4.50 4.86
C ALA A 36 -6.60 3.67 6.08
N ASN A 37 -7.90 3.67 6.35
CA ASN A 37 -8.49 2.88 7.44
C ASN A 37 -8.32 1.38 7.18
N LYS A 38 -8.62 0.89 5.98
CA LYS A 38 -8.41 -0.54 5.64
C LYS A 38 -6.97 -0.99 5.83
N PHE A 39 -6.00 -0.15 5.47
CA PHE A 39 -4.59 -0.45 5.70
C PHE A 39 -4.28 -0.54 7.21
N ARG A 40 -4.80 0.39 8.01
CA ARG A 40 -4.64 0.33 9.47
C ARG A 40 -5.34 -0.89 10.10
N GLU A 41 -6.54 -1.22 9.63
CA GLU A 41 -7.30 -2.41 10.04
C GLU A 41 -6.56 -3.71 9.67
N ALA A 42 -5.86 -3.73 8.54
CA ALA A 42 -5.00 -4.84 8.14
C ALA A 42 -3.72 -4.95 8.98
N GLY A 43 -3.33 -3.90 9.72
CA GLY A 43 -2.13 -3.87 10.56
C GLY A 43 -0.98 -3.03 10.01
N PHE A 44 -1.18 -2.28 8.92
CA PHE A 44 -0.16 -1.35 8.42
C PHE A 44 -0.08 -0.10 9.30
N THR A 45 1.14 0.41 9.45
CA THR A 45 1.46 1.68 10.09
C THR A 45 2.04 2.66 9.06
N GLU A 46 2.18 3.93 9.44
CA GLU A 46 2.65 4.99 8.51
C GLU A 46 1.89 5.00 7.16
N VAL A 47 0.57 4.83 7.25
CA VAL A 47 -0.29 4.73 6.08
C VAL A 47 -0.49 6.11 5.46
N GLU A 48 -0.16 6.24 4.18
CA GLU A 48 -0.34 7.46 3.40
C GLU A 48 -1.01 7.12 2.07
N VAL A 49 -2.15 7.77 1.80
CA VAL A 49 -2.91 7.57 0.57
C VAL A 49 -2.83 8.83 -0.27
N ALA A 50 -2.21 8.72 -1.43
CA ALA A 50 -2.06 9.79 -2.40
C ALA A 50 -2.72 9.41 -3.72
N GLY A 51 -3.38 10.37 -4.38
CA GLY A 51 -4.04 10.14 -5.67
C GLY A 51 -5.42 10.78 -5.72
N SER A 52 -5.84 11.10 -6.94
CA SER A 52 -7.04 11.86 -7.24
C SER A 52 -7.80 11.21 -8.38
N GLY A 53 -9.14 11.17 -8.29
CA GLY A 53 -10.00 10.61 -9.33
C GLY A 53 -10.12 9.09 -9.25
N ARG A 54 -9.88 8.39 -10.37
CA ARG A 54 -10.14 6.94 -10.54
C ARG A 54 -8.99 6.04 -10.11
N MET A 55 -7.82 6.60 -9.82
CA MET A 55 -6.62 5.84 -9.46
C MET A 55 -6.03 6.41 -8.18
N ARG A 56 -5.76 5.54 -7.21
CA ARG A 56 -5.20 5.90 -5.91
C ARG A 56 -4.00 5.04 -5.59
N LEU A 57 -3.02 5.64 -4.92
CA LEU A 57 -1.84 4.97 -4.40
C LEU A 57 -1.90 5.00 -2.88
N GLY A 58 -2.10 3.83 -2.28
CA GLY A 58 -1.96 3.64 -0.85
C GLY A 58 -0.55 3.14 -0.53
N THR A 59 0.15 3.82 0.36
CA THR A 59 1.42 3.36 0.92
C THR A 59 1.27 3.03 2.39
N GLY A 60 1.99 2.04 2.86
CA GLY A 60 2.02 1.68 4.29
C GLY A 60 3.25 0.88 4.65
N LEU A 61 3.72 1.03 5.89
CA LEU A 61 4.74 0.21 6.51
C LEU A 61 4.08 -1.02 7.13
N TRP A 62 4.67 -2.20 6.93
CA TRP A 62 4.30 -3.40 7.65
C TRP A 62 5.23 -3.61 8.86
N PRO A 63 4.80 -3.33 10.10
CA PRO A 63 5.65 -3.48 11.29
C PRO A 63 5.68 -4.91 11.86
N HIS A 64 4.73 -5.75 11.45
CA HIS A 64 4.57 -7.11 11.95
C HIS A 64 5.47 -8.09 11.18
N ASP A 65 5.61 -9.32 11.69
CA ASP A 65 6.34 -10.40 11.00
C ASP A 65 5.72 -10.76 9.65
N ASP A 66 6.42 -11.57 8.86
CA ASP A 66 5.97 -11.89 7.50
C ASP A 66 4.54 -12.41 7.48
N ALA A 67 3.72 -11.78 6.66
CA ALA A 67 2.30 -12.03 6.62
C ALA A 67 1.83 -12.14 5.18
N SER A 68 0.93 -13.09 4.95
CA SER A 68 0.24 -13.21 3.67
C SER A 68 -1.03 -12.38 3.74
N ALA A 69 -1.08 -11.27 3.03
CA ALA A 69 -2.30 -10.47 2.89
C ALA A 69 -3.00 -10.83 1.60
N GLU A 70 -4.30 -11.10 1.70
CA GLU A 70 -5.19 -11.22 0.55
C GLU A 70 -5.56 -9.81 0.11
N VAL A 71 -5.24 -9.46 -1.15
CA VAL A 71 -5.68 -8.19 -1.70
C VAL A 71 -6.94 -8.40 -2.54
N PRO A 72 -7.94 -7.51 -2.41
CA PRO A 72 -9.08 -7.53 -3.31
C PRO A 72 -8.65 -7.19 -4.74
N ASP A 73 -9.42 -7.62 -5.73
CA ASP A 73 -9.12 -7.49 -7.18
C ASP A 73 -8.93 -6.03 -7.66
N GLU A 74 -9.81 -5.13 -7.22
CA GLU A 74 -9.46 -4.08 -6.27
C GLU A 74 -8.15 -3.29 -6.51
N VAL A 75 -7.11 -3.96 -6.00
CA VAL A 75 -5.72 -3.56 -5.99
C VAL A 75 -5.06 -4.13 -7.23
N THR A 76 -5.02 -3.29 -8.26
CA THR A 76 -4.37 -3.62 -9.54
C THR A 76 -2.88 -3.94 -9.43
N SER A 77 -2.17 -3.45 -8.41
CA SER A 77 -0.75 -3.74 -8.23
C SER A 77 -0.26 -3.42 -6.82
N VAL A 78 0.48 -4.33 -6.20
CA VAL A 78 1.27 -4.06 -4.98
C VAL A 78 2.75 -4.12 -5.33
N SER A 79 3.49 -3.07 -4.97
CA SER A 79 4.95 -3.01 -5.13
C SER A 79 5.60 -2.72 -3.79
N GLU A 80 6.61 -3.49 -3.40
CA GLU A 80 7.49 -3.10 -2.30
C GLU A 80 8.22 -1.82 -2.70
N ILE A 81 8.04 -0.76 -1.93
CA ILE A 81 8.82 0.46 -2.07
C ILE A 81 9.93 0.40 -1.04
N GLU A 82 11.14 0.15 -1.50
CA GLU A 82 12.30 0.54 -0.72
C GLU A 82 12.22 2.06 -0.62
N VAL A 83 11.94 2.56 0.58
CA VAL A 83 12.15 3.97 0.89
C VAL A 83 13.64 4.14 0.83
N ARG A 84 14.15 4.41 -0.37
CA ARG A 84 15.46 5.00 -0.53
C ARG A 84 15.36 6.34 0.16
N ARG A 85 15.71 6.37 1.45
CA ARG A 85 16.23 7.59 2.03
C ARG A 85 17.42 7.92 1.16
N SER A 86 17.22 8.78 0.19
CA SER A 86 18.29 9.53 -0.43
C SER A 86 18.95 10.28 0.72
N THR A 87 19.96 9.66 1.33
CA THR A 87 21.01 10.37 2.03
C THR A 87 21.65 11.27 0.98
N LEU A 88 21.08 12.47 0.81
CA LEU A 88 21.81 13.58 0.21
C LEU A 88 22.85 13.97 1.25
N GLY A 89 23.95 13.22 1.27
CA GLY A 89 25.21 13.75 1.72
C GLY A 89 25.50 14.98 0.86
N ARG A 90 25.51 16.15 1.50
CA ARG A 90 26.36 17.24 1.03
C ARG A 90 27.08 17.79 2.24
N GLY A 91 28.33 17.36 2.36
CA GLY A 91 29.32 18.02 3.19
C GLY A 91 29.64 19.42 2.68
N GLY A 92 30.15 20.21 3.61
CA GLY A 92 30.74 21.53 3.46
C GLY A 92 30.95 21.99 4.90
N GLY A 93 32.04 21.62 5.58
CA GLY A 93 33.41 21.84 5.14
C GLY A 93 33.80 23.20 5.72
N ALA A 94 34.73 23.16 6.68
CA ALA A 94 35.15 24.22 7.59
C ALA A 94 35.44 25.60 6.95
#